data_AF-A0A3D3R5R5-F1
#
_entry.id   AF-A0A3D3R5R5-F1
#
_cell.length_a   1.000
_cell.length_b   1.000
_cell.length_c   1.000
_cell.angle_alpha   90.00
_cell.angle_beta   90.00
_cell.angle_gamma   90.00
#
_symmetry.space_group_name_H-M   'P 1'
#
loop_
_entity.id
_entity.type
_entity.pdbx_description
1 polymer ?
#
loop_
_entity_poly.entity_id
_entity_poly.type
_entity_poly.pdbx_seq_one_letter_code
_entity_poly.pdbx_strand_id
1 'polypeptide(L)'
;MTFLGMVYFLCRRPDGTFIPFNPIWVLPLIISPMINTTRKFVEHIGLQSTDPILGTRTILPGNAISKLLCYFNFDIAVHGPHHRFPKAQHFELPARLKEYQTSHPELKVPIYSSYTSALISLLPLLWSFPATGNPEDISRQSNDKGDQIPWERTPHS
;
A
#
# COMPACT_ATOMS: atom_id res chain seq x y z
N MET A 1 14.74 -31.90 5.70
CA MET A 1 15.58 -31.06 6.58
C MET A 1 14.70 -29.89 7.02
N THR A 2 14.32 -29.81 8.30
CA THR A 2 13.43 -28.76 8.80
C THR A 2 14.18 -27.42 8.90
N PHE A 3 13.47 -26.29 8.87
CA PHE A 3 14.06 -24.95 9.01
C PHE A 3 14.97 -24.84 10.26
N LEU A 4 14.52 -25.42 11.38
CA LEU A 4 15.29 -25.51 12.63
C LEU A 4 16.57 -26.34 12.47
N GLY A 5 16.52 -27.43 11.70
CA GLY A 5 17.71 -28.26 11.41
C GLY A 5 18.73 -27.54 10.53
N MET A 6 18.29 -26.67 9.62
CA MET A 6 19.17 -25.85 8.78
C MET A 6 19.86 -24.74 9.59
N VAL A 7 19.13 -24.04 10.46
CA VAL A 7 19.69 -23.03 11.38
C VAL A 7 20.70 -23.69 12.34
N TYR A 8 20.36 -24.85 12.90
CA TYR A 8 21.26 -25.63 13.76
C TYR A 8 22.58 -26.01 13.05
N PHE A 9 22.50 -26.48 11.80
CA PHE A 9 23.67 -26.84 11.01
C PHE A 9 24.56 -25.62 10.68
N LEU A 10 23.96 -24.49 10.33
CA LEU A 10 24.69 -23.25 10.02
C LEU A 10 25.35 -22.61 11.24
N CYS A 11 24.81 -22.82 12.44
CA CYS A 11 25.39 -22.33 13.68
C CYS A 11 26.49 -23.24 14.25
N ARG A 12 26.66 -24.47 13.77
CA ARG A 12 27.63 -25.44 14.29
C ARG A 12 28.99 -25.27 13.58
N ARG A 13 30.03 -24.97 14.35
CA ARG A 13 31.41 -24.93 13.86
C ARG A 13 32.03 -26.33 13.80
N PRO A 14 33.09 -26.53 12.99
CA PRO A 14 33.81 -27.81 12.90
C PRO A 14 34.42 -28.28 14.23
N ASP A 15 34.74 -27.33 15.13
CA ASP A 15 35.27 -27.60 16.48
C ASP A 15 34.19 -28.02 17.51
N GLY A 16 32.93 -28.14 17.07
CA GLY A 16 31.81 -28.52 17.92
C GLY A 16 31.20 -27.36 18.73
N THR A 17 31.74 -26.15 18.63
CA THR A 17 31.16 -24.94 19.25
C THR A 17 30.04 -24.36 18.39
N PHE A 18 29.19 -23.54 19.00
CA PHE A 18 28.07 -22.88 18.31
C PHE A 18 28.30 -21.38 18.20
N ILE A 19 28.03 -20.82 17.02
CA ILE A 19 27.91 -19.38 16.84
C ILE A 19 26.63 -18.95 17.55
N PRO A 20 26.69 -18.03 18.54
CA PRO A 20 25.50 -17.53 19.20
C PRO A 20 24.59 -16.89 18.14
N PHE A 21 23.31 -17.28 18.16
CA PHE A 21 22.32 -16.72 17.26
C PHE A 21 22.19 -15.22 17.50
N ASN A 22 22.39 -14.42 16.45
CA ASN A 22 22.16 -12.99 16.51
C ASN A 22 20.71 -12.68 16.05
N PRO A 23 19.85 -12.12 16.92
CA PRO A 23 18.46 -11.78 16.56
C PRO A 23 18.34 -10.83 15.36
N ILE A 24 19.41 -10.13 14.98
CA ILE A 24 19.48 -9.29 13.78
C ILE A 24 19.06 -10.04 12.50
N TRP A 25 19.28 -11.35 12.43
CA TRP A 25 18.89 -12.18 11.29
C TRP A 25 17.38 -12.40 11.18
N VAL A 26 16.62 -12.19 12.27
CA VAL A 26 15.15 -12.26 12.28
C VAL A 26 14.53 -10.92 11.91
N LEU A 27 15.26 -9.80 12.08
CA LEU A 27 14.71 -8.47 11.84
C LEU A 27 14.07 -8.31 10.46
N PRO A 28 14.66 -8.78 9.34
CA PRO A 28 14.00 -8.67 8.03
C PRO A 28 12.65 -9.39 7.96
N LEU A 29 12.51 -10.53 8.66
CA LEU A 29 11.27 -11.32 8.69
C LEU A 29 10.15 -10.63 9.47
N ILE A 30 10.50 -9.76 10.42
CA ILE A 30 9.54 -8.96 11.19
C ILE A 30 9.24 -7.64 10.46
N ILE A 31 10.28 -6.96 9.99
CA ILE A 31 10.17 -5.62 9.39
C ILE A 31 9.48 -5.69 8.02
N SER A 32 9.78 -6.69 7.19
CA SER A 32 9.20 -6.82 5.85
C SER A 32 7.66 -6.86 5.83
N PRO A 33 6.97 -7.74 6.60
CA PRO A 33 5.51 -7.75 6.61
C PRO A 33 4.92 -6.47 7.21
N MET A 34 5.58 -5.84 8.18
CA MET A 34 5.14 -4.55 8.73
C MET A 34 5.19 -3.47 7.66
N ILE A 35 6.32 -3.30 6.97
CA ILE A 35 6.46 -2.32 5.87
C ILE A 35 5.43 -2.58 4.75
N ASN A 36 5.27 -3.84 4.34
CA ASN A 36 4.31 -4.19 3.29
C ASN A 36 2.85 -3.91 3.72
N THR A 37 2.51 -4.13 4.98
CA THR A 37 1.18 -3.85 5.52
C THR A 37 0.94 -2.35 5.60
N THR A 38 1.89 -1.59 6.14
CA THR A 38 1.83 -0.12 6.16
C THR A 38 1.66 0.45 4.75
N ARG A 39 2.41 -0.08 3.77
CA ARG A 39 2.29 0.32 2.38
C ARG A 39 0.87 0.12 1.82
N LYS A 40 0.28 -1.07 2.02
CA LYS A 40 -1.10 -1.35 1.60
C LYS A 40 -2.11 -0.41 2.25
N PHE A 41 -1.94 -0.08 3.52
CA PHE A 41 -2.80 0.88 4.20
C PHE A 41 -2.70 2.28 3.60
N VAL A 42 -1.47 2.76 3.36
CA VAL A 42 -1.25 4.05 2.68
C VAL A 42 -1.87 4.05 1.29
N GLU A 43 -1.77 2.96 0.54
CA GLU A 43 -2.27 2.89 -0.83
C GLU A 43 -3.79 2.84 -0.93
N HIS A 44 -4.50 2.17 0.00
CA HIS A 44 -5.93 1.89 -0.18
C HIS A 44 -6.89 2.55 0.81
N ILE A 45 -6.49 2.80 2.07
CA ILE A 45 -7.46 3.23 3.09
C ILE A 45 -7.99 4.63 2.77
N GLY A 46 -9.31 4.81 2.90
CA GLY A 46 -9.97 6.09 2.77
C GLY A 46 -10.22 6.52 1.32
N LEU A 47 -10.07 5.60 0.35
CA LEU A 47 -10.39 5.85 -1.05
C LEU A 47 -11.58 5.00 -1.51
N GLN A 48 -12.55 5.69 -2.13
CA GLN A 48 -13.84 5.15 -2.53
C GLN A 48 -13.96 5.09 -4.06
N SER A 49 -13.39 4.08 -4.68
CA SER A 49 -13.63 3.81 -6.10
C SER A 49 -13.31 2.36 -6.47
N THR A 50 -14.04 1.84 -7.44
CA THR A 50 -13.73 0.58 -8.12
C THR A 50 -12.70 0.76 -9.24
N ASP A 51 -12.48 1.99 -9.70
CA ASP A 51 -11.38 2.31 -10.62
C ASP A 51 -10.05 2.28 -9.85
N PRO A 52 -9.09 1.41 -10.22
CA PRO A 52 -7.80 1.35 -9.55
C PRO A 52 -7.06 2.69 -9.50
N ILE A 53 -7.25 3.58 -10.49
CA ILE A 53 -6.59 4.89 -10.51
C ILE A 53 -7.16 5.82 -9.43
N LEU A 54 -8.45 5.71 -9.12
CA LEU A 54 -9.13 6.57 -8.14
C LEU A 54 -9.22 5.93 -6.75
N GLY A 55 -9.26 4.60 -6.70
CA GLY A 55 -9.38 3.79 -5.49
C GLY A 55 -8.05 3.53 -4.79
N THR A 56 -6.94 4.07 -5.32
CA THR A 56 -5.60 3.87 -4.75
C THR A 56 -4.77 5.16 -4.81
N ARG A 57 -3.96 5.42 -3.79
CA ARG A 57 -2.99 6.52 -3.79
C ARG A 57 -1.81 6.15 -4.66
N THR A 58 -1.47 7.02 -5.61
CA THR A 58 -0.29 6.86 -6.45
C THR A 58 0.82 7.79 -5.98
N ILE A 59 2.03 7.28 -5.82
CA ILE A 59 3.20 8.05 -5.44
C ILE A 59 4.12 8.22 -6.66
N LEU A 60 4.32 9.47 -7.06
CA LEU A 60 5.30 9.86 -8.07
C LEU A 60 6.46 10.59 -7.37
N PRO A 61 7.63 9.95 -7.22
CA PRO A 61 8.70 10.47 -6.38
C PRO A 61 9.31 11.77 -6.92
N GLY A 62 9.25 12.84 -6.13
CA GLY A 62 9.75 14.17 -6.51
C GLY A 62 11.24 14.41 -6.25
N ASN A 63 11.89 13.60 -5.41
CA ASN A 63 13.30 13.76 -5.01
C ASN A 63 14.07 12.43 -5.06
N ALA A 64 15.41 12.50 -5.01
CA ALA A 64 16.28 11.34 -5.14
C ALA A 64 16.02 10.25 -4.07
N ILE A 65 15.73 10.66 -2.82
CA ILE A 65 15.45 9.73 -1.72
C ILE A 65 14.15 8.95 -2.01
N SER A 66 13.11 9.66 -2.42
CA SER A 66 11.81 9.05 -2.75
C SER A 66 11.93 8.15 -3.97
N LYS A 67 12.76 8.50 -4.95
CA LYS A 67 13.06 7.66 -6.12
C LYS A 67 13.77 6.37 -5.71
N LEU A 68 14.77 6.45 -4.83
CA LEU A 68 15.48 5.28 -4.31
C LEU A 68 14.54 4.34 -3.54
N LEU A 69 13.69 4.90 -2.67
CA LEU A 69 12.69 4.13 -1.93
C LEU A 69 11.65 3.50 -2.88
N CYS A 70 11.22 4.20 -3.92
CA CYS A 70 10.29 3.69 -4.92
C CYS A 70 10.91 2.54 -5.72
N TYR A 71 12.17 2.68 -6.13
CA TYR A 71 12.94 1.64 -6.83
C TYR A 71 13.04 0.34 -6.01
N PHE A 72 13.41 0.43 -4.72
CA PHE A 72 13.45 -0.76 -3.85
C PHE A 72 12.06 -1.33 -3.51
N ASN A 73 11.00 -0.55 -3.71
CA ASN A 73 9.62 -1.02 -3.67
C ASN A 73 9.10 -1.44 -5.06
N PHE A 74 9.99 -1.66 -6.04
CA PHE A 74 9.65 -2.09 -7.40
C PHE A 74 8.59 -1.21 -8.09
N ASP A 75 8.60 0.09 -7.80
CA ASP A 75 7.61 1.06 -8.29
C ASP A 75 6.15 0.68 -8.03
N ILE A 76 5.88 -0.22 -7.06
CA ILE A 76 4.52 -0.60 -6.68
C ILE A 76 3.76 0.64 -6.13
N ALA A 77 4.50 1.67 -5.72
CA ALA A 77 3.97 2.95 -5.30
C ALA A 77 3.21 3.69 -6.44
N VAL A 78 3.48 3.39 -7.72
CA VAL A 78 2.69 3.86 -8.88
C VAL A 78 1.46 2.96 -9.05
N HIS A 79 0.70 2.84 -7.96
CA HIS A 79 -0.17 1.71 -7.69
C HIS A 79 -1.38 1.62 -8.64
N GLY A 80 -2.13 2.72 -8.79
CA GLY A 80 -3.31 2.76 -9.65
C GLY A 80 -2.99 2.41 -11.11
N PRO A 81 -1.98 3.04 -11.73
CA PRO A 81 -1.51 2.68 -13.06
C PRO A 81 -1.00 1.25 -13.18
N HIS A 82 -0.31 0.73 -12.15
CA HIS A 82 0.16 -0.66 -12.16
C HIS A 82 -0.99 -1.66 -12.26
N HIS A 83 -2.11 -1.41 -11.55
CA HIS A 83 -3.31 -2.25 -11.66
C HIS A 83 -4.10 -2.01 -12.94
N ARG A 84 -4.19 -0.77 -13.42
CA ARG A 84 -4.95 -0.43 -14.63
C ARG A 84 -4.26 -0.91 -15.92
N PHE A 85 -2.94 -0.89 -15.95
CA PHE A 85 -2.11 -1.22 -17.12
C PHE A 85 -1.14 -2.36 -16.80
N PRO A 86 -1.64 -3.60 -16.59
CA PRO A 86 -0.82 -4.72 -16.11
C PRO A 86 0.27 -5.17 -17.10
N LYS A 87 0.21 -4.72 -18.36
CA LYS A 87 1.22 -5.00 -19.40
C LYS A 87 2.26 -3.90 -19.56
N ALA A 88 2.09 -2.76 -18.90
CA ALA A 88 3.03 -1.66 -18.97
C ALA A 88 4.28 -1.95 -18.12
N GLN A 89 5.44 -1.58 -18.63
CA GLN A 89 6.69 -1.69 -17.87
C GLN A 89 6.75 -0.59 -16.80
N HIS A 90 7.50 -0.82 -15.72
CA HIS A 90 7.55 0.10 -14.57
C HIS A 90 7.86 1.56 -14.96
N PHE A 91 8.77 1.78 -15.91
CA PHE A 91 9.12 3.12 -16.38
C PHE A 91 8.03 3.79 -17.23
N GLU A 92 7.07 3.03 -17.77
CA GLU A 92 5.96 3.55 -18.58
C GLU A 92 4.80 4.05 -17.71
N LEU A 93 4.68 3.55 -16.47
CA LEU A 93 3.56 3.85 -15.58
C LEU A 93 3.36 5.36 -15.33
N PRO A 94 4.40 6.17 -15.09
CA PRO A 94 4.23 7.62 -14.93
C PRO A 94 3.71 8.31 -16.19
N ALA A 95 4.16 7.87 -17.37
CA ALA A 95 3.70 8.43 -18.65
C ALA A 95 2.23 8.08 -18.89
N ARG A 96 1.83 6.82 -18.67
CA ARG A 96 0.44 6.36 -18.76
C ARG A 96 -0.49 7.09 -17.80
N LEU A 97 -0.02 7.37 -16.59
CA LEU A 97 -0.78 8.17 -15.62
C LEU A 97 -0.99 9.60 -16.12
N LYS A 98 0.03 10.23 -16.69
CA LYS A 98 -0.07 11.58 -17.25
C LYS A 98 -1.03 11.63 -18.45
N GLU A 99 -0.97 10.64 -19.33
CA GLU A 99 -1.94 10.46 -20.42
C GLU A 99 -3.37 10.32 -19.87
N TYR A 100 -3.55 9.51 -18.83
CA TYR A 100 -4.84 9.33 -18.17
C TYR A 100 -5.40 10.66 -17.64
N GLN A 101 -4.60 11.43 -16.91
CA GLN A 101 -4.99 12.75 -16.41
C GLN A 101 -5.33 13.74 -17.52
N THR A 102 -4.64 13.65 -18.66
CA THR A 102 -4.91 14.51 -19.82
C THR A 102 -6.23 14.13 -20.49
N SER A 103 -6.53 12.84 -20.57
CA SER A 103 -7.79 12.33 -21.15
C SER A 103 -9.01 12.49 -20.25
N HIS A 104 -8.81 12.63 -18.94
CA HIS A 104 -9.88 12.76 -17.94
C HIS A 104 -9.58 13.94 -16.98
N PRO A 105 -9.56 15.19 -17.48
CA PRO A 105 -9.19 16.37 -16.68
C PRO A 105 -10.15 16.66 -15.52
N GLU A 106 -11.36 16.12 -15.56
CA GLU A 106 -12.38 16.22 -14.51
C GLU A 106 -12.06 15.34 -13.29
N LEU A 107 -11.23 14.31 -13.44
CA LEU A 107 -10.93 13.35 -12.39
C LEU A 107 -9.81 13.86 -11.48
N LYS A 108 -10.09 13.90 -10.18
CA LYS A 108 -9.08 14.20 -9.15
C LYS A 108 -8.34 12.93 -8.75
N VAL A 109 -7.31 12.58 -9.52
CA VAL A 109 -6.48 11.42 -9.23
C VAL A 109 -5.60 11.67 -7.98
N PRO A 110 -5.61 10.79 -6.97
CA PRO A 110 -4.87 10.98 -5.71
C PRO A 110 -3.37 10.69 -5.90
N ILE A 111 -2.62 11.69 -6.36
CA ILE A 111 -1.18 11.62 -6.61
C ILE A 111 -0.39 12.34 -5.51
N TYR A 112 0.67 11.71 -5.01
CA TYR A 112 1.52 12.20 -3.94
C TYR A 112 3.00 12.18 -4.36
N SER A 113 3.79 13.11 -3.81
CA SER A 113 5.22 13.20 -4.14
C SER A 113 6.11 12.26 -3.32
N SER A 114 5.57 11.70 -2.23
CA SER A 114 6.25 10.80 -1.30
C SER A 114 5.27 9.94 -0.48
N TYR A 115 5.77 8.83 0.07
CA TYR A 115 5.01 8.01 1.04
C TYR A 115 4.62 8.81 2.29
N THR A 116 5.46 9.73 2.76
CA THR A 116 5.14 10.57 3.91
C THR A 116 3.93 11.46 3.63
N SER A 117 3.89 12.12 2.47
CA SER A 117 2.72 12.94 2.09
C SER A 117 1.45 12.10 1.93
N ALA A 118 1.57 10.90 1.36
CA ALA A 118 0.44 9.98 1.24
C ALA A 118 -0.04 9.50 2.63
N LEU A 119 0.88 9.17 3.53
CA LEU A 119 0.57 8.78 4.91
C LEU A 119 -0.12 9.91 5.67
N ILE A 120 0.40 11.14 5.59
CA ILE A 120 -0.23 12.32 6.24
C ILE A 120 -1.67 12.50 5.74
N SER A 121 -1.93 12.30 4.45
CA SER A 121 -3.29 12.38 3.89
C SER A 121 -4.21 11.25 4.38
N LEU A 122 -3.64 10.09 4.71
CA LEU A 122 -4.35 8.95 5.25
C LEU A 122 -4.74 9.15 6.72
N LEU A 123 -3.87 9.76 7.54
CA LEU A 123 -4.07 9.87 8.99
C LEU A 123 -5.49 10.33 9.42
N PRO A 124 -6.07 11.42 8.87
CA PRO A 124 -7.43 11.83 9.26
C PRO A 124 -8.49 10.79 8.85
N LEU A 125 -8.28 10.09 7.74
CA LEU A 125 -9.19 9.09 7.20
C LEU A 125 -9.20 7.80 8.02
N LEU A 126 -8.14 7.50 8.78
CA LEU A 126 -8.16 6.37 9.73
C LEU A 126 -9.23 6.54 10.81
N TRP A 127 -9.53 7.78 11.20
CA TRP A 127 -10.53 8.07 12.22
C TRP A 127 -11.91 8.32 11.64
N SER A 128 -11.99 8.99 10.49
CA SER A 128 -13.27 9.33 9.87
C SER A 128 -13.84 8.24 8.96
N PHE A 129 -12.97 7.50 8.25
CA PHE A 129 -13.39 6.50 7.26
C PHE A 129 -12.29 5.47 6.93
N PRO A 130 -12.03 4.50 7.83
CA PRO A 130 -10.97 3.50 7.67
C PRO A 130 -11.34 2.34 6.72
N ALA A 131 -12.13 2.60 5.68
CA ALA A 131 -12.54 1.59 4.71
C ALA A 131 -11.81 1.74 3.38
N THR A 132 -11.94 0.73 2.52
CA THR A 132 -11.33 0.67 1.18
C THR A 132 -12.40 0.28 0.18
N GLY A 133 -12.41 0.86 -1.02
CA GLY A 133 -13.31 0.44 -2.10
C GLY A 133 -14.70 1.09 -2.03
N ASN A 134 -15.69 0.49 -2.70
CA ASN A 134 -16.95 1.17 -3.03
C ASN A 134 -17.87 1.36 -1.80
N PRO A 135 -18.42 2.56 -1.55
CA PRO A 135 -19.43 2.77 -0.52
C PRO A 135 -20.69 1.89 -0.68
N GLU A 136 -21.05 1.46 -1.91
CA GLU A 136 -22.16 0.50 -2.13
C GLU A 136 -21.83 -0.92 -1.65
N ASP A 137 -20.57 -1.33 -1.70
CA ASP A 137 -20.14 -2.64 -1.17
C ASP A 137 -20.06 -2.60 0.36
N ILE A 138 -19.76 -1.41 0.92
CA ILE A 138 -19.76 -1.16 2.37
C ILE A 138 -21.19 -1.12 2.91
N SER A 139 -22.15 -0.50 2.20
CA SER A 139 -23.56 -0.47 2.60
C SER A 139 -24.24 -1.83 2.48
N ARG A 140 -23.85 -2.67 1.51
CA ARG A 140 -24.26 -4.08 1.45
C ARG A 140 -23.69 -4.90 2.62
N GLN A 141 -22.43 -4.69 2.99
CA GLN A 141 -21.82 -5.37 4.16
C GLN A 141 -22.40 -4.92 5.50
N SER A 142 -22.83 -3.67 5.65
CA SER A 142 -23.49 -3.19 6.88
C SER A 142 -24.94 -3.67 6.99
N ASN A 143 -25.66 -3.74 5.87
CA ASN A 143 -27.04 -4.27 5.84
C ASN A 143 -27.11 -5.75 6.22
N ASP A 144 -26.12 -6.56 5.86
CA ASP A 144 -26.03 -7.97 6.29
C ASP A 144 -25.74 -8.14 7.80
N LYS A 145 -25.28 -7.08 8.48
CA LYS A 145 -24.99 -7.10 9.93
C LYS A 145 -26.01 -6.33 10.78
N GLY A 146 -27.06 -5.78 10.17
CA GLY A 146 -28.16 -5.13 10.89
C GLY A 146 -27.81 -3.79 11.56
N ASP A 147 -26.62 -3.23 11.30
CA ASP A 147 -26.20 -1.96 11.88
C ASP A 147 -26.45 -0.82 10.89
N GLN A 148 -27.40 0.06 11.22
CA GLN A 148 -27.67 1.28 10.43
C GLN A 148 -26.51 2.27 10.50
N ILE A 149 -26.13 2.82 9.35
CA ILE A 149 -24.98 3.73 9.22
C ILE A 149 -25.34 5.13 9.76
N PRO A 150 -24.54 5.73 10.69
CA PRO A 150 -24.91 6.97 11.38
C PRO A 150 -25.10 8.23 10.53
N TRP A 151 -24.67 8.28 9.26
CA TRP A 151 -24.63 9.51 8.46
C TRP A 151 -25.86 9.77 7.57
N GLU A 152 -26.85 8.87 7.52
CA GLU A 152 -28.15 9.13 6.85
C GLU A 152 -28.93 10.31 7.48
N ARG A 153 -28.42 10.91 8.56
CA ARG A 153 -28.97 12.12 9.21
C ARG A 153 -28.28 13.42 8.79
N THR A 154 -27.97 13.60 7.51
CA THR A 154 -27.73 14.96 7.00
C THR A 154 -28.90 15.38 6.11
N PRO A 155 -29.64 16.44 6.46
CA PRO A 155 -30.73 16.92 5.62
C PRO A 155 -30.11 17.52 4.36
N HIS A 156 -30.40 16.90 3.22
CA HIS A 156 -30.38 17.64 1.96
C HIS A 156 -31.40 18.77 2.09
N SER A 157 -30.92 19.98 1.82
CA SER A 157 -31.69 21.23 1.69
C SER A 157 -33.00 21.07 0.94
#